data_AF-A0A954UN93-F1
#
_entry.id   AF-A0A954UN93-F1
#
_cell.length_a   1.000
_cell.length_b   1.000
_cell.length_c   1.000
_cell.angle_alpha   90.00
_cell.angle_beta   90.00
_cell.angle_gamma   90.00
#
_symmetry.space_group_name_H-M   'P 1'
#
loop_
_entity.id
_entity.type
_entity.pdbx_description
1 polymer ?
#
loop_
_entity_poly.entity_id
_entity_poly.type
_entity_poly.pdbx_seq_one_letter_code
_entity_poly.pdbx_strand_id
1 'polypeptide(L)'
;MSDSQPPESGPGSDSAPASPPAPLNSSEVADTDADESGRLRLLIVPVIERADEIVATVGRDLPGHPGLSRAASAVADAARTAESVARRLRRWWGVHRLPALFLFFALAVFLVWMYWQFLHTSKLVIAISSRDAVQLRQNVDRRVQVVSRSTTGSRDSIQLLMDKQADLAFVQGGVDLPPQLIATELESAELVLLLLREGRQLSKIRTVLTSSEGQGSHSLAQKFTAAWGIAGQVRYIHDWRVLTEEDDYRVAPEVDAIFVVKDPTNERVTQVAHRLQADGFRLTTPDIGAAGLRMEYLEESVIRPGYLDPLRQIPPAPVPTYVVSTYLVARPGLTPRQMAAASHLRDAGGDRIAAAAFEPTVDTASEVAQGVEAVLSILIYIGLAFLAILGLDIVTYRRHFNELNSLVSLISMHQSTKDTVVKDAEERQHNIAYLRVCSDLLSLIAVITNYYTQENPSLLYNRLLEVIHDRCDGLKINIQLKILHGVVESHE
;
A
#
# COMPACT_ATOMS: atom_id res chain seq x y z
N MET A 1 20.32 -73.91 24.52
CA MET A 1 20.15 -72.81 23.56
C MET A 1 21.54 -72.18 23.44
N SER A 2 22.51 -72.89 22.84
CA SER A 2 22.67 -73.09 21.38
C SER A 2 22.56 -71.77 20.64
N ASP A 3 23.51 -71.35 19.83
CA ASP A 3 24.79 -71.87 19.32
C ASP A 3 25.29 -70.66 18.51
N SER A 4 26.48 -70.08 18.71
CA SER A 4 27.82 -70.58 18.35
C SER A 4 28.49 -69.61 17.38
N GLN A 5 29.53 -68.97 17.89
CA GLN A 5 30.73 -68.43 17.24
C GLN A 5 31.48 -69.50 16.40
N PRO A 6 32.68 -69.29 15.80
CA PRO A 6 33.35 -68.13 15.16
C PRO A 6 34.07 -68.55 13.82
N PRO A 7 35.39 -68.32 13.54
CA PRO A 7 36.10 -67.19 12.87
C PRO A 7 36.96 -67.64 11.63
N GLU A 8 38.03 -66.88 11.32
CA GLU A 8 39.20 -67.17 10.43
C GLU A 8 39.10 -66.65 8.98
N SER A 9 40.13 -66.16 8.27
CA SER A 9 41.57 -66.00 8.50
C SER A 9 42.19 -65.10 7.40
N GLY A 10 43.24 -64.35 7.74
CA GLY A 10 44.54 -64.29 7.01
C GLY A 10 44.71 -63.63 5.62
N PRO A 11 45.97 -63.32 5.22
CA PRO A 11 46.33 -62.25 4.26
C PRO A 11 46.97 -62.75 2.93
N GLY A 12 47.09 -61.87 1.93
CA GLY A 12 47.90 -62.06 0.69
C GLY A 12 47.38 -61.17 -0.44
N SER A 13 48.04 -60.06 -0.79
CA SER A 13 49.15 -59.94 -1.77
C SER A 13 48.71 -59.95 -3.25
N ASP A 14 49.30 -59.01 -3.99
CA ASP A 14 49.58 -59.02 -5.43
C ASP A 14 48.63 -58.34 -6.44
N SER A 15 49.08 -57.13 -6.82
CA SER A 15 49.41 -56.70 -8.19
C SER A 15 48.32 -56.68 -9.28
N ALA A 16 48.02 -55.45 -9.72
CA ALA A 16 47.81 -54.93 -11.09
C ALA A 16 47.00 -55.76 -12.12
N PRO A 17 46.22 -55.07 -12.97
CA PRO A 17 46.79 -54.82 -14.29
C PRO A 17 46.56 -53.42 -14.85
N ALA A 18 47.40 -53.13 -15.83
CA ALA A 18 47.60 -51.88 -16.54
C ALA A 18 46.37 -51.36 -17.28
N SER A 19 46.29 -50.03 -17.34
CA SER A 19 45.43 -49.25 -18.21
C SER A 19 45.65 -49.57 -19.69
N PRO A 20 44.59 -49.67 -20.51
CA PRO A 20 44.73 -49.64 -21.97
C PRO A 20 44.90 -48.19 -22.46
N PRO A 21 45.55 -47.97 -23.62
CA PRO A 21 45.91 -46.64 -24.10
C PRO A 21 44.71 -45.90 -24.70
N ALA A 22 44.73 -44.58 -24.53
CA ALA A 22 43.75 -43.64 -25.06
C ALA A 22 43.69 -43.67 -26.61
N PRO A 23 42.50 -43.60 -27.22
CA PRO A 23 42.38 -43.20 -28.61
C PRO A 23 42.44 -41.67 -28.74
N LEU A 24 43.06 -41.24 -29.84
CA LEU A 24 43.39 -39.87 -30.22
C LEU A 24 42.21 -38.89 -30.17
N ASN A 25 42.48 -37.72 -29.58
CA ASN A 25 41.65 -36.53 -29.62
C ASN A 25 41.43 -36.06 -31.07
N SER A 26 40.18 -36.04 -31.51
CA SER A 26 39.71 -35.21 -32.62
C SER A 26 38.40 -34.54 -32.23
N SER A 27 38.52 -33.46 -31.46
CA SER A 27 37.45 -32.50 -31.25
C SER A 27 38.10 -31.15 -31.00
N GLU A 28 38.14 -30.33 -32.04
CA GLU A 28 38.44 -28.89 -31.97
C GLU A 28 37.23 -28.25 -31.28
N VAL A 29 37.30 -28.19 -29.94
CA VAL A 29 36.24 -27.68 -29.07
C VAL A 29 36.33 -26.16 -29.10
N ALA A 30 35.21 -25.52 -29.43
CA ALA A 30 35.02 -24.09 -29.28
C ALA A 30 35.40 -23.65 -27.85
N ASP A 31 36.38 -22.77 -27.75
CA ASP A 31 36.88 -22.22 -26.49
C ASP A 31 35.70 -21.60 -25.70
N THR A 32 35.41 -22.17 -24.54
CA THR A 32 34.28 -21.77 -23.67
C THR A 32 34.84 -21.34 -22.33
N ASP A 33 35.10 -20.04 -22.18
CA ASP A 33 35.38 -19.46 -20.87
C ASP A 33 34.08 -19.35 -20.07
N ALA A 34 34.07 -19.95 -18.88
CA ALA A 34 32.95 -19.90 -17.95
C ALA A 34 32.82 -18.51 -17.31
N ASP A 35 31.69 -17.82 -17.55
CA ASP A 35 31.28 -16.65 -16.77
C ASP A 35 31.09 -17.07 -15.29
N GLU A 36 31.27 -16.17 -14.31
CA GLU A 36 31.25 -16.43 -12.84
C GLU A 36 29.98 -17.13 -12.30
N SER A 37 28.99 -17.37 -13.17
CA SER A 37 27.73 -18.06 -12.89
C SER A 37 27.65 -19.49 -13.45
N GLY A 38 28.74 -20.05 -13.98
CA GLY A 38 28.82 -21.45 -14.44
C GLY A 38 27.93 -21.78 -15.66
N ARG A 39 27.46 -20.76 -16.38
CA ARG A 39 26.63 -20.93 -17.58
C ARG A 39 27.52 -20.91 -18.82
N LEU A 40 27.52 -22.02 -19.57
CA LEU A 40 28.11 -22.10 -20.91
C LEU A 40 27.47 -21.02 -21.80
N ARG A 41 28.28 -20.07 -22.27
CA ARG A 41 27.87 -18.98 -23.15
C ARG A 41 28.73 -18.97 -24.40
N LEU A 42 28.09 -18.83 -25.56
CA LEU A 42 28.82 -18.61 -26.81
C LEU A 42 29.50 -17.24 -26.76
N LEU A 43 30.80 -17.22 -26.97
CA LEU A 43 31.58 -16.01 -27.18
C LEU A 43 31.54 -15.64 -28.67
N ILE A 44 31.25 -14.38 -28.97
CA ILE A 44 31.22 -13.90 -30.37
C ILE A 44 32.61 -13.60 -30.93
N VAL A 45 33.62 -13.41 -30.06
CA VAL A 45 34.99 -13.06 -30.48
C VAL A 45 35.61 -14.12 -31.39
N PRO A 46 35.59 -15.43 -31.05
CA PRO A 46 36.10 -16.48 -31.96
C PRO A 46 35.35 -16.54 -33.29
N VAL A 47 34.06 -16.16 -33.29
CA VAL A 47 33.21 -16.15 -34.50
C VAL A 47 33.63 -15.00 -35.43
N ILE A 48 33.97 -13.84 -34.88
CA ILE A 48 34.47 -12.69 -35.65
C ILE A 48 35.84 -13.02 -36.25
N GLU A 49 36.76 -13.57 -35.45
CA GLU A 49 38.08 -13.99 -35.91
C GLU A 49 37.97 -15.00 -37.05
N ARG A 50 37.11 -16.01 -36.89
CA ARG A 50 36.87 -17.00 -37.95
C ARG A 50 36.24 -16.41 -39.20
N ALA A 51 35.35 -15.43 -39.07
CA ALA A 51 34.77 -14.72 -40.21
C ALA A 51 35.83 -13.92 -40.99
N ASP A 52 36.72 -13.24 -40.28
CA ASP A 52 37.82 -12.48 -40.87
C ASP A 52 38.86 -13.39 -41.56
N GLU A 53 39.13 -14.58 -41.00
CA GLU A 53 39.96 -15.61 -41.63
C GLU A 53 39.37 -16.11 -42.96
N ILE A 54 38.06 -16.34 -43.02
CA ILE A 54 37.40 -16.76 -44.27
C ILE A 54 37.46 -15.65 -45.32
N VAL A 55 37.28 -14.39 -44.94
CA VAL A 55 37.44 -13.24 -45.85
C VAL A 55 38.86 -13.24 -46.44
N ALA A 56 39.88 -13.40 -45.60
CA ALA A 56 41.27 -13.47 -46.04
C ALA A 56 41.54 -14.67 -46.96
N THR A 57 40.96 -15.83 -46.65
CA THR A 57 41.06 -17.07 -47.44
C THR A 57 40.43 -16.89 -48.82
N VAL A 58 39.23 -16.30 -48.91
CA VAL A 58 38.58 -16.01 -50.20
C VAL A 58 39.41 -15.05 -51.05
N GLY A 59 40.01 -14.02 -50.43
CA GLY A 59 40.87 -13.08 -51.14
C GLY A 59 42.15 -13.70 -51.69
N ARG A 60 42.70 -14.71 -51.00
CA ARG A 60 43.94 -15.41 -51.39
C ARG A 60 43.69 -16.53 -52.39
N ASP A 61 42.74 -17.39 -52.10
CA ASP A 61 42.56 -18.68 -52.77
C ASP A 61 41.47 -18.60 -53.87
N LEU A 62 40.58 -17.61 -53.80
CA LEU A 62 39.46 -17.42 -54.74
C LEU A 62 39.37 -15.95 -55.27
N PRO A 63 40.46 -15.32 -55.73
CA PRO A 63 40.49 -13.88 -56.04
C PRO A 63 39.57 -13.45 -57.20
N GLY A 64 39.12 -14.41 -58.03
CA GLY A 64 38.22 -14.17 -59.17
C GLY A 64 36.72 -14.13 -58.82
N HIS A 65 36.33 -14.25 -57.56
CA HIS A 65 34.93 -14.41 -57.14
C HIS A 65 34.42 -13.23 -56.30
N PRO A 66 34.13 -12.06 -56.91
CA PRO A 66 33.74 -10.85 -56.19
C PRO A 66 32.38 -10.96 -55.49
N GLY A 67 31.53 -11.92 -55.88
CA GLY A 67 30.28 -12.21 -55.18
C GLY A 67 30.51 -12.94 -53.84
N LEU A 68 31.38 -13.97 -53.85
CA LEU A 68 31.73 -14.71 -52.65
C LEU A 68 32.53 -13.85 -51.66
N SER A 69 33.45 -13.02 -52.17
CA SER A 69 34.18 -12.05 -51.35
C SER A 69 33.23 -11.08 -50.64
N ARG A 70 32.23 -10.55 -51.35
CA ARG A 70 31.20 -9.68 -50.75
C ARG A 70 30.33 -10.41 -49.72
N ALA A 71 29.96 -11.67 -49.99
CA ALA A 71 29.21 -12.48 -49.04
C ALA A 71 30.02 -12.75 -47.76
N ALA A 72 31.31 -13.08 -47.89
CA ALA A 72 32.20 -13.30 -46.76
C ALA A 72 32.36 -12.03 -45.91
N SER A 73 32.60 -10.87 -46.53
CA SER A 73 32.70 -9.59 -45.81
C SER A 73 31.40 -9.23 -45.09
N ALA A 74 30.25 -9.47 -45.73
CA ALA A 74 28.95 -9.20 -45.11
C ALA A 74 28.64 -10.12 -43.91
N VAL A 75 29.11 -11.37 -43.92
CA VAL A 75 29.03 -12.27 -42.76
C VAL A 75 29.94 -11.78 -41.63
N ALA A 76 31.16 -11.32 -41.94
CA ALA A 76 32.06 -10.73 -40.95
C ALA A 76 31.49 -9.45 -40.32
N ASP A 77 30.90 -8.56 -41.13
CA ASP A 77 30.21 -7.36 -40.65
C ASP A 77 28.99 -7.70 -39.78
N ALA A 78 28.24 -8.76 -40.12
CA ALA A 78 27.14 -9.25 -39.30
C ALA A 78 27.62 -9.78 -37.93
N ALA A 79 28.77 -10.47 -37.87
CA ALA A 79 29.37 -10.93 -36.62
C ALA A 79 29.79 -9.76 -35.72
N ARG A 80 30.43 -8.73 -36.27
CA ARG A 80 30.82 -7.51 -35.54
C ARG A 80 29.61 -6.70 -35.07
N THR A 81 28.57 -6.63 -35.90
CA THR A 81 27.31 -5.98 -35.54
C THR A 81 26.66 -6.69 -34.35
N ALA A 82 26.65 -8.03 -34.35
CA ALA A 82 26.10 -8.82 -33.25
C ALA A 82 26.78 -8.51 -31.91
N GLU A 83 28.12 -8.38 -31.89
CA GLU A 83 28.86 -7.98 -30.70
C GLU A 83 28.48 -6.57 -30.22
N SER A 84 28.35 -5.61 -31.15
CA SER A 84 27.96 -4.24 -30.80
C SER A 84 26.57 -4.15 -30.17
N VAL A 85 25.62 -4.96 -30.65
CA VAL A 85 24.25 -5.06 -30.13
C VAL A 85 24.26 -5.67 -28.73
N ALA A 86 25.00 -6.75 -28.53
CA ALA A 86 25.16 -7.38 -27.21
C ALA A 86 25.80 -6.44 -26.18
N ARG A 87 26.87 -5.73 -26.56
CA ARG A 87 27.51 -4.71 -25.69
C ARG A 87 26.54 -3.59 -25.32
N ARG A 88 25.62 -3.21 -26.20
CA ARG A 88 24.60 -2.18 -25.92
C ARG A 88 23.53 -2.67 -24.95
N LEU A 89 23.13 -3.93 -25.03
CA LEU A 89 22.11 -4.55 -24.17
C LEU A 89 22.66 -4.89 -22.77
N ARG A 90 23.94 -5.23 -22.66
CA ARG A 90 24.59 -5.56 -21.38
C ARG A 90 24.81 -4.34 -20.48
N ARG A 91 24.64 -3.11 -20.98
CA ARG A 91 24.77 -1.89 -20.15
C ARG A 91 23.67 -1.81 -19.10
N TRP A 92 24.08 -1.65 -17.85
CA TRP A 92 23.20 -1.56 -16.68
C TRP A 92 22.23 -0.37 -16.75
N TRP A 93 22.59 0.68 -17.49
CA TRP A 93 21.78 1.88 -17.78
C TRP A 93 21.09 1.84 -19.14
N GLY A 94 20.76 0.66 -19.65
CA GLY A 94 20.00 0.54 -20.89
C GLY A 94 18.62 1.18 -20.74
N VAL A 95 18.16 1.90 -21.78
CA VAL A 95 16.83 2.54 -21.84
C VAL A 95 15.70 1.52 -21.54
N HIS A 96 15.94 0.24 -21.82
CA HIS A 96 15.04 -0.87 -21.53
C HIS A 96 14.80 -1.12 -20.02
N ARG A 97 15.67 -0.64 -19.12
CA ARG A 97 15.53 -0.84 -17.66
C ARG A 97 14.95 0.36 -16.91
N LEU A 98 14.94 1.55 -17.53
CA LEU A 98 14.36 2.77 -16.94
C LEU A 98 12.90 2.60 -16.51
N PRO A 99 12.01 1.97 -17.32
CA PRO A 99 10.61 1.77 -16.91
C PRO A 99 10.48 0.86 -15.68
N ALA A 100 11.30 -0.18 -15.58
CA ALA A 100 11.26 -1.11 -14.45
C ALA A 100 11.74 -0.44 -13.15
N LEU A 101 12.78 0.40 -13.24
CA LEU A 101 13.30 1.14 -12.09
C LEU A 101 12.32 2.22 -11.62
N PHE A 102 11.66 2.90 -12.57
CA PHE A 102 10.58 3.83 -12.26
C PHE A 102 9.37 3.13 -11.62
N LEU A 103 8.97 1.96 -12.13
CA LEU A 103 7.90 1.15 -11.56
C LEU A 103 8.21 0.75 -10.12
N PHE A 104 9.43 0.28 -9.86
CA PHE A 104 9.89 -0.05 -8.50
C PHE A 104 9.79 1.14 -7.56
N PHE A 105 10.25 2.32 -8.00
CA PHE A 105 10.18 3.54 -7.20
C PHE A 105 8.73 3.98 -6.93
N ALA A 106 7.87 3.95 -7.96
CA ALA A 106 6.45 4.28 -7.82
C ALA A 106 5.74 3.34 -6.83
N LEU A 107 6.02 2.04 -6.89
CA LEU A 107 5.47 1.06 -5.96
C LEU A 107 5.96 1.28 -4.52
N ALA A 108 7.24 1.61 -4.34
CA ALA A 108 7.80 1.92 -3.03
C ALA A 108 7.14 3.17 -2.42
N VAL A 109 6.97 4.24 -3.19
CA VAL A 109 6.26 5.46 -2.75
C VAL A 109 4.81 5.14 -2.39
N PHE A 110 4.12 4.33 -3.20
CA PHE A 110 2.75 3.91 -2.90
C PHE A 110 2.64 3.11 -1.60
N LEU A 111 3.54 2.16 -1.36
CA LEU A 111 3.57 1.38 -0.12
C LEU A 111 3.83 2.27 1.11
N VAL A 112 4.74 3.24 0.98
CA VAL A 112 5.01 4.22 2.05
C VAL A 112 3.76 5.09 2.31
N TRP A 113 3.10 5.59 1.27
CA TRP A 113 1.89 6.38 1.39
C TRP A 113 0.75 5.58 2.06
N MET A 114 0.52 4.34 1.62
CA MET A 114 -0.48 3.44 2.19
C MET A 114 -0.16 3.13 3.67
N TYR A 115 1.11 2.87 3.99
CA TYR A 115 1.53 2.68 5.37
C TYR A 115 1.22 3.92 6.23
N TRP A 116 1.48 5.12 5.71
CA TRP A 116 1.25 6.35 6.47
C TRP A 116 -0.24 6.64 6.70
N GLN A 117 -1.09 6.37 5.71
CA GLN A 117 -2.53 6.61 5.80
C GLN A 117 -3.28 5.60 6.68
N PHE A 118 -2.86 4.33 6.67
CA PHE A 118 -3.62 3.25 7.33
C PHE A 118 -2.95 2.66 8.58
N LEU A 119 -1.62 2.67 8.65
CA LEU A 119 -0.86 1.89 9.64
C LEU A 119 -0.05 2.74 10.63
N HIS A 120 0.42 3.93 10.25
CA HIS A 120 1.22 4.75 11.15
C HIS A 120 0.37 5.30 12.32
N THR A 121 0.64 4.74 13.49
CA THR A 121 0.06 5.00 14.82
C THR A 121 -0.71 6.31 14.96
N SER A 122 -2.01 6.22 14.79
CA SER A 122 -2.93 7.30 15.11
C SER A 122 -3.06 7.40 16.63
N LYS A 123 -2.30 8.32 17.24
CA LYS A 123 -2.64 8.79 18.59
C LYS A 123 -3.97 9.52 18.46
N LEU A 124 -4.88 9.25 19.40
CA LEU A 124 -6.15 9.94 19.48
C LEU A 124 -6.13 10.74 20.77
N VAL A 125 -5.98 12.05 20.65
CA VAL A 125 -5.95 12.94 21.80
C VAL A 125 -7.36 13.37 22.12
N ILE A 126 -7.83 13.05 23.32
CA ILE A 126 -9.18 13.37 23.75
C ILE A 126 -9.10 14.45 24.83
N ALA A 127 -9.71 15.61 24.56
CA ALA A 127 -9.95 16.65 25.55
C ALA A 127 -11.14 16.22 26.42
N ILE A 128 -10.85 15.85 27.66
CA ILE A 128 -11.84 15.32 28.59
C ILE A 128 -11.52 15.80 30.00
N SER A 129 -12.53 15.95 30.85
CA SER A 129 -12.30 16.24 32.25
C SER A 129 -11.43 15.14 32.89
N SER A 130 -10.59 15.50 33.85
CA SER A 130 -9.65 14.54 34.47
C SER A 130 -10.34 13.37 35.16
N ARG A 131 -11.62 13.50 35.54
CA ARG A 131 -12.41 12.43 36.17
C ARG A 131 -12.93 11.42 35.14
N ASP A 132 -13.45 11.88 34.01
CA ASP A 132 -14.07 11.01 32.98
C ASP A 132 -13.00 10.30 32.13
N ALA A 133 -11.78 10.87 32.08
CA ALA A 133 -10.60 10.28 31.45
C ALA A 133 -10.29 8.85 31.94
N VAL A 134 -10.57 8.56 33.21
CA VAL A 134 -10.23 7.27 33.84
C VAL A 134 -11.21 6.17 33.40
N GLN A 135 -12.50 6.48 33.30
CA GLN A 135 -13.52 5.56 32.80
C GLN A 135 -13.36 5.31 31.30
N LEU A 136 -13.06 6.35 30.52
CA LEU A 136 -12.89 6.22 29.08
C LEU A 136 -11.69 5.32 28.72
N ARG A 137 -10.58 5.40 29.47
CA ARG A 137 -9.40 4.55 29.25
C ARG A 137 -9.66 3.05 29.44
N GLN A 138 -10.69 2.67 30.19
CA GLN A 138 -11.03 1.27 30.42
C GLN A 138 -11.80 0.64 29.25
N ASN A 139 -12.48 1.47 28.44
CA ASN A 139 -13.38 1.02 27.37
C ASN A 139 -12.78 1.15 25.96
N VAL A 140 -11.58 1.71 25.80
CA VAL A 140 -10.99 1.93 24.47
C VAL A 140 -10.10 0.76 24.05
N ASP A 141 -10.35 0.29 22.82
CA ASP A 141 -9.63 -0.81 22.18
C ASP A 141 -8.10 -0.59 22.15
N ARG A 142 -7.32 -1.66 22.33
CA ARG A 142 -5.86 -1.67 22.55
C ARG A 142 -5.02 -1.11 21.39
N ARG A 143 -5.66 -0.79 20.25
CA ARG A 143 -5.00 -0.47 18.98
C ARG A 143 -4.87 1.02 18.68
N VAL A 144 -5.44 1.89 19.52
CA VAL A 144 -5.35 3.36 19.43
C VAL A 144 -4.88 3.90 20.78
N GLN A 145 -3.81 4.69 20.78
CA GLN A 145 -3.32 5.30 22.01
C GLN A 145 -4.17 6.52 22.34
N VAL A 146 -5.08 6.36 23.31
CA VAL A 146 -5.88 7.47 23.84
C VAL A 146 -5.05 8.29 24.83
N VAL A 147 -4.83 9.54 24.49
CA VAL A 147 -4.17 10.51 25.36
C VAL A 147 -5.21 11.50 25.84
N SER A 148 -5.56 11.44 27.12
CA SER A 148 -6.49 12.37 27.74
C SER A 148 -5.77 13.69 28.07
N ARG A 149 -6.29 14.82 27.58
CA ARG A 149 -5.92 16.15 28.07
C ARG A 149 -7.02 16.68 28.97
N SER A 150 -6.64 17.04 30.20
CA SER A 150 -7.56 17.64 31.17
C SER A 150 -8.00 19.03 30.70
N THR A 151 -9.30 19.28 30.71
CA THR A 151 -9.89 20.60 30.45
C THR A 151 -10.66 21.10 31.65
N THR A 152 -10.81 22.41 31.75
CA THR A 152 -11.61 23.07 32.81
C THR A 152 -13.11 23.12 32.50
N GLY A 153 -13.49 22.89 31.23
CA GLY A 153 -14.88 22.85 30.78
C GLY A 153 -15.01 22.73 29.26
N SER A 154 -16.24 22.71 28.75
CA SER A 154 -16.53 22.47 27.33
C SER A 154 -16.02 23.56 26.37
N ARG A 155 -15.90 24.83 26.82
CA ARG A 155 -15.31 25.92 26.01
C ARG A 155 -13.81 25.72 25.77
N ASP A 156 -13.08 25.32 26.82
CA ASP A 156 -11.65 24.99 26.77
C ASP A 156 -11.41 23.77 25.87
N SER A 157 -12.28 22.75 25.97
CA SER A 157 -12.29 21.61 25.06
C SER A 157 -12.45 21.99 23.59
N ILE A 158 -13.37 22.91 23.25
CA ILE A 158 -13.55 23.39 21.87
C ILE A 158 -12.31 24.14 21.38
N GLN A 159 -11.71 24.97 22.23
CA GLN A 159 -10.48 25.70 21.88
C GLN A 159 -9.34 24.73 21.56
N LEU A 160 -9.17 23.67 22.36
CA LEU A 160 -8.14 22.65 22.10
C LEU A 160 -8.37 21.89 20.78
N LEU A 161 -9.62 21.67 20.38
CA LEU A 161 -9.95 21.08 19.07
C LEU A 161 -9.56 22.03 17.92
N MET A 162 -9.84 23.32 18.08
CA MET A 162 -9.50 24.34 17.07
C MET A 162 -7.99 24.55 16.94
N ASP A 163 -7.27 24.53 18.05
CA ASP A 163 -5.81 24.64 18.09
C ASP A 163 -5.08 23.34 17.69
N LYS A 164 -5.82 22.30 17.29
CA LYS A 164 -5.31 20.96 16.94
C LYS A 164 -4.48 20.30 18.04
N GLN A 165 -4.75 20.68 19.30
CA GLN A 165 -4.13 20.09 20.48
C GLN A 165 -4.92 18.89 21.02
N ALA A 166 -6.17 18.75 20.58
CA ALA A 166 -7.02 17.59 20.76
C ALA A 166 -7.66 17.17 19.44
N ASP A 167 -7.95 15.88 19.30
CA ASP A 167 -8.64 15.29 18.15
C ASP A 167 -10.15 15.15 18.40
N LEU A 168 -10.52 14.85 19.65
CA LEU A 168 -11.91 14.65 20.11
C LEU A 168 -12.16 15.38 21.42
N ALA A 169 -13.41 15.77 21.68
CA ALA A 169 -13.85 16.25 22.97
C ALA A 169 -15.33 15.96 23.26
N PHE A 170 -15.65 15.84 24.54
CA PHE A 170 -17.04 15.80 25.02
C PHE A 170 -17.51 17.23 25.34
N VAL A 171 -18.62 17.65 24.73
CA VAL A 171 -19.18 18.99 24.86
C VAL A 171 -20.64 18.88 25.25
N GLN A 172 -21.03 19.49 26.39
CA GLN A 172 -22.43 19.59 26.77
C GLN A 172 -23.17 20.60 25.89
N GLY A 173 -24.44 20.33 25.61
CA GLY A 173 -25.33 21.21 24.88
C GLY A 173 -25.41 22.62 25.47
N GLY A 174 -25.52 23.61 24.60
CA GLY A 174 -25.60 25.02 24.98
C GLY A 174 -24.29 25.80 24.95
N VAL A 175 -23.19 25.19 24.51
CA VAL A 175 -22.00 25.92 24.07
C VAL A 175 -22.05 26.08 22.55
N ASP A 176 -21.73 27.26 22.04
CA ASP A 176 -21.73 27.52 20.60
C ASP A 176 -20.62 26.70 19.93
N LEU A 177 -21.01 25.81 19.02
CA LEU A 177 -20.10 24.95 18.26
C LEU A 177 -19.71 25.62 16.94
N PRO A 178 -18.42 25.83 16.66
CA PRO A 178 -17.97 26.26 15.35
C PRO A 178 -18.43 25.30 14.24
N PRO A 179 -18.91 25.79 13.08
CA PRO A 179 -19.46 24.95 12.02
C PRO A 179 -18.42 24.05 11.32
N GLN A 180 -17.14 24.25 11.61
CA GLN A 180 -16.03 23.47 11.06
C GLN A 180 -15.78 22.17 11.83
N LEU A 181 -16.38 22.04 13.02
CA LEU A 181 -16.26 20.86 13.86
C LEU A 181 -17.33 19.84 13.50
N ILE A 182 -16.95 18.57 13.53
CA ILE A 182 -17.88 17.45 13.32
C ILE A 182 -18.44 17.09 14.69
N ALA A 183 -19.74 17.28 14.90
CA ALA A 183 -20.40 16.96 16.16
C ALA A 183 -21.40 15.82 15.99
N THR A 184 -21.40 14.90 16.93
CA THR A 184 -22.37 13.80 17.01
C THR A 184 -22.98 13.77 18.40
N GLU A 185 -24.29 13.70 18.50
CA GLU A 185 -24.97 13.57 19.78
C GLU A 185 -24.71 12.21 20.42
N LEU A 186 -24.54 12.21 21.74
CA LEU A 186 -24.35 11.04 22.58
C LEU A 186 -25.66 10.76 23.33
N GLU A 187 -25.97 9.47 23.51
CA GLU A 187 -27.17 9.01 24.21
C GLU A 187 -27.07 9.13 25.76
N SER A 188 -26.31 10.10 26.28
CA SER A 188 -26.23 10.35 27.72
C SER A 188 -27.29 11.39 28.13
N ALA A 189 -28.31 10.95 28.88
CA ALA A 189 -29.38 11.82 29.35
C ALA A 189 -28.98 12.55 30.65
N GLU A 190 -28.45 13.76 30.53
CA GLU A 190 -28.32 14.65 31.69
C GLU A 190 -29.59 15.47 31.88
N LEU A 191 -30.14 15.47 33.10
CA LEU A 191 -31.37 16.19 33.40
C LEU A 191 -31.07 17.55 34.03
N VAL A 192 -31.88 18.54 33.67
CA VAL A 192 -31.95 19.81 34.39
C VAL A 192 -32.65 19.59 35.72
N LEU A 193 -31.95 19.85 36.81
CA LEU A 193 -32.47 19.80 38.17
C LEU A 193 -32.53 21.21 38.74
N LEU A 194 -33.75 21.72 38.89
CA LEU A 194 -34.02 22.96 39.60
C LEU A 194 -34.67 22.62 40.94
N LEU A 195 -33.97 22.90 42.03
CA LEU A 195 -34.53 22.81 43.36
C LEU A 195 -34.76 24.23 43.91
N LEU A 196 -36.02 24.55 44.21
CA LEU A 196 -36.43 25.85 44.74
C LEU A 196 -36.71 25.73 46.23
N ARG A 197 -36.24 26.69 47.02
CA ARG A 197 -36.55 26.73 48.45
C ARG A 197 -38.05 26.98 48.66
N GLU A 198 -38.66 26.25 49.59
CA GLU A 198 -40.09 26.29 49.87
C GLU A 198 -40.56 27.72 50.19
N GLY A 199 -41.70 28.12 49.62
CA GLY A 199 -42.24 29.48 49.75
C GLY A 199 -41.60 30.54 48.83
N ARG A 200 -40.57 30.20 48.05
CA ARG A 200 -40.04 31.07 46.99
C ARG A 200 -40.77 30.86 45.66
N GLN A 201 -40.79 31.92 44.84
CA GLN A 201 -41.28 31.90 43.47
C GLN A 201 -40.10 32.17 42.52
N LEU A 202 -40.16 31.62 41.30
CA LEU A 202 -39.11 31.78 40.28
C LEU A 202 -38.71 33.24 40.07
N SER A 203 -39.68 34.15 39.97
CA SER A 203 -39.46 35.59 39.76
C SER A 203 -38.74 36.31 40.91
N LYS A 204 -38.68 35.69 42.09
CA LYS A 204 -38.09 36.26 43.31
C LYS A 204 -36.73 35.66 43.65
N ILE A 205 -36.18 34.77 42.83
CA ILE A 205 -34.85 34.19 43.03
C ILE A 205 -33.79 35.29 42.95
N ARG A 206 -32.92 35.37 43.96
CA ARG A 206 -31.77 36.29 44.02
C ARG A 206 -30.44 35.56 44.11
N THR A 207 -30.41 34.38 44.72
CA THR A 207 -29.17 33.60 44.85
C THR A 207 -29.39 32.18 44.32
N VAL A 208 -28.56 31.75 43.36
CA VAL A 208 -28.59 30.41 42.77
C VAL A 208 -27.27 29.69 43.04
N LEU A 209 -27.34 28.52 43.68
CA LEU A 209 -26.20 27.62 43.81
C LEU A 209 -26.10 26.72 42.58
N THR A 210 -24.92 26.63 41.96
CA THR A 210 -24.68 25.84 40.75
C THR A 210 -23.24 25.30 40.71
N SER A 211 -22.84 24.70 39.58
CA SER A 211 -21.48 24.22 39.32
C SER A 211 -20.46 25.36 39.31
N SER A 212 -19.17 25.04 39.20
CA SER A 212 -18.10 26.04 39.03
C SER A 212 -18.34 26.94 37.81
N GLU A 213 -17.79 28.14 37.87
CA GLU A 213 -17.84 29.12 36.78
C GLU A 213 -17.31 28.49 35.48
N GLY A 214 -17.99 28.76 34.35
CA GLY A 214 -17.63 28.22 33.04
C GLY A 214 -18.03 26.75 32.78
N GLN A 215 -18.56 26.01 33.76
CA GLN A 215 -19.10 24.67 33.53
C GLN A 215 -20.51 24.70 32.91
N GLY A 216 -20.94 23.57 32.32
CA GLY A 216 -22.21 23.51 31.57
C GLY A 216 -23.44 23.82 32.43
N SER A 217 -23.51 23.34 33.67
CA SER A 217 -24.65 23.64 34.54
C SER A 217 -24.77 25.14 34.87
N HIS A 218 -23.64 25.82 35.10
CA HIS A 218 -23.62 27.27 35.34
C HIS A 218 -24.03 28.05 34.09
N SER A 219 -23.49 27.67 32.92
CA SER A 219 -23.83 28.31 31.64
C SER A 219 -25.32 28.14 31.32
N LEU A 220 -25.91 26.98 31.62
CA LEU A 220 -27.32 26.74 31.43
C LEU A 220 -28.17 27.52 32.46
N ALA A 221 -27.73 27.61 33.72
CA ALA A 221 -28.39 28.43 34.73
C ALA A 221 -28.50 29.90 34.28
N GLN A 222 -27.45 30.45 33.66
CA GLN A 222 -27.48 31.80 33.08
C GLN A 222 -28.53 31.93 31.97
N LYS A 223 -28.63 30.96 31.08
CA LYS A 223 -29.65 30.97 30.00
C LYS A 223 -31.07 30.85 30.55
N PHE A 224 -31.31 30.02 31.55
CA PHE A 224 -32.63 29.86 32.18
C PHE A 224 -33.04 31.13 32.93
N THR A 225 -32.15 31.70 33.74
CA THR A 225 -32.41 32.97 34.42
C THR A 225 -32.61 34.15 33.46
N ALA A 226 -31.95 34.14 32.29
CA ALA A 226 -32.21 35.09 31.22
C ALA A 226 -33.60 34.89 30.60
N ALA A 227 -34.01 33.64 30.34
CA ALA A 227 -35.34 33.31 29.85
C ALA A 227 -36.45 33.72 30.84
N TRP A 228 -36.20 33.60 32.14
CA TRP A 228 -37.10 34.08 33.20
C TRP A 228 -37.08 35.61 33.40
N GLY A 229 -36.21 36.34 32.71
CA GLY A 229 -36.08 37.80 32.84
C GLY A 229 -35.43 38.27 34.15
N ILE A 230 -34.68 37.39 34.84
CA ILE A 230 -34.06 37.68 36.15
C ILE A 230 -32.52 37.65 36.13
N ALA A 231 -31.88 37.49 34.97
CA ALA A 231 -30.41 37.38 34.88
C ALA A 231 -29.66 38.52 35.60
N GLY A 232 -30.13 39.77 35.47
CA GLY A 232 -29.47 40.94 36.06
C GLY A 232 -29.57 41.06 37.59
N GLN A 233 -30.32 40.18 38.25
CA GLN A 233 -30.56 40.23 39.70
C GLN A 233 -30.14 38.97 40.45
N VAL A 234 -29.60 37.97 39.74
CA VAL A 234 -29.20 36.70 40.31
C VAL A 234 -27.69 36.69 40.57
N ARG A 235 -27.31 36.35 41.80
CA ARG A 235 -25.95 36.04 42.20
C ARG A 235 -25.75 34.52 42.18
N TYR A 236 -24.66 34.07 41.56
CA TYR A 236 -24.32 32.65 41.52
C TYR A 236 -23.35 32.28 42.66
N ILE A 237 -23.61 31.14 43.29
CA ILE A 237 -22.74 30.50 44.27
C ILE A 237 -22.28 29.17 43.68
N HIS A 238 -20.98 28.87 43.75
CA HIS A 238 -20.35 27.78 42.99
C HIS A 238 -20.04 26.56 43.85
N ASP A 239 -20.86 26.30 44.87
CA ASP A 239 -20.56 25.33 45.94
C ASP A 239 -21.18 23.95 45.70
N TRP A 240 -21.72 23.67 44.51
CA TRP A 240 -22.31 22.35 44.22
C TRP A 240 -21.36 21.18 44.50
N ARG A 241 -20.07 21.36 44.19
CA ARG A 241 -19.06 20.33 44.47
C ARG A 241 -18.92 20.08 45.97
N VAL A 242 -18.80 21.15 46.76
CA VAL A 242 -18.68 21.06 48.22
C VAL A 242 -19.91 20.39 48.82
N LEU A 243 -21.11 20.81 48.38
CA LEU A 243 -22.38 20.22 48.79
C LEU A 243 -22.49 18.71 48.53
N THR A 244 -21.87 18.20 47.46
CA THR A 244 -21.91 16.78 47.07
C THR A 244 -20.75 15.93 47.57
N GLU A 245 -19.69 16.55 48.08
CA GLU A 245 -18.49 15.85 48.59
C GLU A 245 -18.36 15.93 50.11
N GLU A 246 -18.98 16.93 50.75
CA GLU A 246 -18.95 17.14 52.20
C GLU A 246 -20.35 16.90 52.82
N ASP A 247 -20.44 15.88 53.66
CA ASP A 247 -21.70 15.49 54.33
C ASP A 247 -22.21 16.56 55.31
N ASP A 248 -21.29 17.34 55.88
CA ASP A 248 -21.59 18.34 56.91
C ASP A 248 -21.95 19.72 56.33
N TYR A 249 -21.76 19.90 55.01
CA TYR A 249 -22.00 21.18 54.34
C TYR A 249 -23.49 21.57 54.46
N ARG A 250 -23.75 22.81 54.89
CA ARG A 250 -25.10 23.36 54.96
C ARG A 250 -25.28 24.47 53.94
N VAL A 251 -26.36 24.37 53.16
CA VAL A 251 -26.70 25.39 52.17
C VAL A 251 -27.08 26.67 52.90
N ALA A 252 -26.39 27.77 52.59
CA ALA A 252 -26.61 29.06 53.25
C ALA A 252 -28.09 29.53 53.13
N PRO A 253 -28.67 30.15 54.17
CA PRO A 253 -30.09 30.55 54.18
C PRO A 253 -30.48 31.49 53.03
N GLU A 254 -29.54 32.28 52.53
CA GLU A 254 -29.73 33.22 51.42
C GLU A 254 -29.81 32.56 50.04
N VAL A 255 -29.49 31.26 49.92
CA VAL A 255 -29.65 30.50 48.67
C VAL A 255 -31.13 30.22 48.44
N ASP A 256 -31.67 30.79 47.37
CA ASP A 256 -33.08 30.62 47.00
C ASP A 256 -33.32 29.40 46.12
N ALA A 257 -32.35 29.05 45.26
CA ALA A 257 -32.46 27.95 44.32
C ALA A 257 -31.11 27.23 44.10
N ILE A 258 -31.20 25.97 43.72
CA ILE A 258 -30.08 25.15 43.24
C ILE A 258 -30.39 24.75 41.80
N PHE A 259 -29.46 25.02 40.89
CA PHE A 259 -29.60 24.69 39.47
C PHE A 259 -28.40 23.85 39.02
N VAL A 260 -28.64 22.60 38.63
CA VAL A 260 -27.60 21.71 38.13
C VAL A 260 -28.07 20.84 36.97
N VAL A 261 -27.13 20.42 36.14
CA VAL A 261 -27.35 19.48 35.03
C VAL A 261 -26.53 18.24 35.35
N LYS A 262 -27.21 17.12 35.60
CA LYS A 262 -26.56 15.89 36.04
C LYS A 262 -27.29 14.65 35.54
N ASP A 263 -26.51 13.60 35.36
CA ASP A 263 -27.03 12.24 35.23
C ASP A 263 -27.75 11.84 36.55
N PRO A 264 -29.03 11.47 36.49
CA PRO A 264 -29.80 11.03 37.65
C PRO A 264 -29.34 9.70 38.26
N THR A 265 -28.57 8.90 37.53
CA THR A 265 -27.94 7.67 38.05
C THR A 265 -26.74 7.96 38.96
N ASN A 266 -26.27 9.20 39.01
CA ASN A 266 -25.15 9.59 39.84
C ASN A 266 -25.51 9.51 41.33
N GLU A 267 -24.90 8.55 42.04
CA GLU A 267 -25.15 8.28 43.47
C GLU A 267 -24.97 9.52 44.37
N ARG A 268 -24.14 10.48 43.98
CA ARG A 268 -23.92 11.70 44.78
C ARG A 268 -25.13 12.62 44.75
N VAL A 269 -25.83 12.68 43.61
CA VAL A 269 -27.04 13.49 43.45
C VAL A 269 -28.16 12.89 44.30
N THR A 270 -28.30 11.57 44.28
CA THR A 270 -29.33 10.86 45.05
C THR A 270 -29.06 10.93 46.55
N GLN A 271 -27.80 10.83 47.00
CA GLN A 271 -27.41 10.98 48.41
C GLN A 271 -27.77 12.36 48.98
N VAL A 272 -27.56 13.42 48.21
CA VAL A 272 -27.81 14.80 48.66
C VAL A 272 -29.29 15.20 48.57
N ALA A 273 -30.09 14.53 47.73
CA ALA A 273 -31.50 14.87 47.50
C ALA A 273 -32.33 14.94 48.79
N HIS A 274 -32.13 14.01 49.72
CA HIS A 274 -32.83 14.01 51.02
C HIS A 274 -32.40 15.19 51.91
N ARG A 275 -31.10 15.52 51.96
CA ARG A 275 -30.58 16.66 52.73
C ARG A 275 -31.19 17.96 52.22
N LEU A 276 -31.22 18.14 50.89
CA LEU A 276 -31.83 19.32 50.27
C LEU A 276 -33.33 19.40 50.56
N GLN A 277 -34.04 18.28 50.57
CA GLN A 277 -35.44 18.26 50.95
C GLN A 277 -35.65 18.66 52.42
N ALA A 278 -34.80 18.18 53.33
CA ALA A 278 -34.82 18.55 54.75
C ALA A 278 -34.51 20.05 54.95
N ASP A 279 -33.61 20.62 54.14
CA ASP A 279 -33.28 22.06 54.12
C ASP A 279 -34.37 22.93 53.45
N GLY A 280 -35.49 22.32 53.06
CA GLY A 280 -36.66 23.00 52.50
C GLY A 280 -36.60 23.20 50.99
N PHE A 281 -35.69 22.56 50.26
CA PHE A 281 -35.69 22.61 48.79
C PHE A 281 -36.65 21.58 48.20
N ARG A 282 -37.31 21.95 47.11
CA ARG A 282 -38.24 21.09 46.35
C ARG A 282 -37.90 21.14 44.88
N LEU A 283 -37.85 19.96 44.26
CA LEU A 283 -37.68 19.86 42.81
C LEU A 283 -38.88 20.55 42.13
N THR A 284 -38.59 21.48 41.23
CA THR A 284 -39.58 22.35 40.58
C THR A 284 -39.32 22.39 39.08
N THR A 285 -40.39 22.50 38.29
CA THR A 285 -40.30 22.63 36.84
C THR A 285 -39.49 23.86 36.44
N PRO A 286 -38.38 23.72 35.70
CA PRO A 286 -37.58 24.84 35.23
C PRO A 286 -38.18 25.44 33.94
N ASP A 287 -39.47 25.78 33.93
CA ASP A 287 -40.19 26.20 32.71
C ASP A 287 -39.59 27.48 32.10
N ILE A 288 -39.10 27.39 30.87
CA ILE A 288 -38.57 28.52 30.09
C ILE A 288 -39.51 28.93 28.95
N GLY A 289 -40.71 28.32 28.87
CA GLY A 289 -41.74 28.58 27.88
C GLY A 289 -41.20 28.51 26.44
N ALA A 290 -41.65 29.45 25.60
CA ALA A 290 -41.24 29.52 24.20
C ALA A 290 -39.72 29.75 23.99
N ALA A 291 -38.96 30.14 25.03
CA ALA A 291 -37.51 30.24 24.90
C ALA A 291 -36.85 28.87 24.67
N GLY A 292 -37.47 27.77 25.13
CA GLY A 292 -37.01 26.40 24.87
C GLY A 292 -36.96 26.06 23.38
N LEU A 293 -37.88 26.61 22.57
CA LEU A 293 -37.91 26.40 21.11
C LEU A 293 -36.66 26.92 20.38
N ARG A 294 -35.88 27.80 21.02
CA ARG A 294 -34.62 28.35 20.47
C ARG A 294 -33.37 27.64 21.02
N MET A 295 -33.56 26.67 21.92
CA MET A 295 -32.49 25.91 22.55
C MET A 295 -32.56 24.48 22.07
N GLU A 296 -32.10 24.24 20.84
CA GLU A 296 -32.22 22.94 20.11
C GLU A 296 -31.56 21.75 20.84
N TYR A 297 -30.68 22.03 21.81
CA TYR A 297 -30.01 21.02 22.64
C TYR A 297 -30.81 20.64 23.91
N LEU A 298 -32.03 21.16 24.07
CA LEU A 298 -32.94 20.84 25.17
C LEU A 298 -34.11 20.01 24.64
N GLU A 299 -34.32 18.84 25.21
CA GLU A 299 -35.49 18.03 24.97
C GLU A 299 -36.40 18.02 26.20
N GLU A 300 -37.71 18.18 26.01
CA GLU A 300 -38.67 18.09 27.11
C GLU A 300 -38.74 16.66 27.67
N SER A 301 -38.72 16.55 28.99
CA SER A 301 -38.76 15.28 29.70
C SER A 301 -39.52 15.40 31.03
N VAL A 302 -39.72 14.29 31.73
CA VAL A 302 -40.44 14.25 33.01
C VAL A 302 -39.70 13.37 34.00
N ILE A 303 -39.35 13.96 35.15
CA ILE A 303 -38.84 13.23 36.30
C ILE A 303 -40.03 12.57 37.01
N ARG A 304 -40.08 11.23 36.99
CA ARG A 304 -41.17 10.48 37.63
C ARG A 304 -41.13 10.58 39.17
N PRO A 305 -42.23 10.25 39.88
CA PRO A 305 -42.20 10.14 41.33
C PRO A 305 -41.16 9.12 41.81
N GLY A 306 -40.47 9.43 42.90
CA GLY A 306 -39.44 8.56 43.49
C GLY A 306 -38.20 8.36 42.63
N TYR A 307 -37.97 9.21 41.62
CA TYR A 307 -36.85 9.06 40.70
C TYR A 307 -35.48 9.22 41.35
N LEU A 308 -35.33 10.16 42.29
CA LEU A 308 -34.08 10.41 43.02
C LEU A 308 -33.94 9.53 44.27
N ASP A 309 -35.06 9.26 44.95
CA ASP A 309 -35.11 8.35 46.10
C ASP A 309 -36.46 7.59 46.05
N PRO A 310 -36.47 6.30 45.65
CA PRO A 310 -37.70 5.52 45.54
C PRO A 310 -38.36 5.23 46.89
N LEU A 311 -37.57 5.09 47.95
CA LEU A 311 -38.08 4.76 49.29
C LEU A 311 -38.79 5.96 49.91
N ARG A 312 -38.24 7.15 49.70
CA ARG A 312 -38.82 8.41 50.21
C ARG A 312 -39.73 9.12 49.20
N GLN A 313 -39.89 8.55 48.01
CA GLN A 313 -40.65 9.13 46.90
C GLN A 313 -40.20 10.57 46.61
N ILE A 314 -38.92 10.78 46.30
CA ILE A 314 -38.37 12.08 45.90
C ILE A 314 -38.18 12.08 44.37
N PRO A 315 -38.81 12.97 43.60
CA PRO A 315 -39.91 13.86 43.99
C PRO A 315 -41.22 13.09 44.26
N PRO A 316 -42.18 13.66 45.01
CA PRO A 316 -43.44 12.96 45.34
C PRO A 316 -44.45 12.93 44.18
N ALA A 317 -44.28 13.81 43.20
CA ALA A 317 -45.11 13.91 42.00
C ALA A 317 -44.21 14.04 40.77
N PRO A 318 -44.72 13.76 39.55
CA PRO A 318 -43.95 13.97 38.34
C PRO A 318 -43.56 15.44 38.17
N VAL A 319 -42.31 15.71 37.82
CA VAL A 319 -41.79 17.06 37.58
C VAL A 319 -41.31 17.18 36.13
N PRO A 320 -42.01 17.92 35.27
CA PRO A 320 -41.52 18.25 33.94
C PRO A 320 -40.16 18.96 34.01
N THR A 321 -39.26 18.63 33.09
CA THR A 321 -37.91 19.20 33.02
C THR A 321 -37.34 19.08 31.60
N TYR A 322 -36.06 19.36 31.43
CA TYR A 322 -35.33 19.19 30.18
C TYR A 322 -34.20 18.18 30.32
N VAL A 323 -33.98 17.40 29.27
CA VAL A 323 -32.74 16.65 29.02
C VAL A 323 -31.81 17.55 28.22
N VAL A 324 -30.53 17.55 28.58
CA VAL A 324 -29.48 18.27 27.87
C VAL A 324 -28.67 17.27 27.05
N SER A 325 -28.67 17.46 25.74
CA SER A 325 -27.86 16.66 24.83
C SER A 325 -26.36 16.87 25.11
N THR A 326 -25.59 15.78 25.08
CA THR A 326 -24.12 15.85 25.09
C THR A 326 -23.60 15.46 23.72
N TYR A 327 -22.57 16.12 23.23
CA TYR A 327 -22.00 15.89 21.91
C TYR A 327 -20.56 15.37 22.02
N LEU A 328 -20.24 14.36 21.22
CA LEU A 328 -18.87 14.02 20.86
C LEU A 328 -18.47 14.88 19.66
N VAL A 329 -17.48 15.73 19.86
CA VAL A 329 -17.02 16.71 18.86
C VAL A 329 -15.63 16.35 18.40
N ALA A 330 -15.43 16.32 17.09
CA ALA A 330 -14.19 15.99 16.42
C ALA A 330 -13.69 17.17 15.58
N ARG A 331 -12.36 17.32 15.52
CA ARG A 331 -11.74 18.25 14.58
C ARG A 331 -11.84 17.73 13.14
N PRO A 332 -11.79 18.62 12.13
CA PRO A 332 -11.70 18.19 10.74
C PRO A 332 -10.35 17.51 10.43
N GLY A 333 -10.32 16.67 9.39
CA GLY A 333 -9.12 15.99 8.90
C GLY A 333 -8.62 14.89 9.83
N LEU A 334 -9.53 14.15 10.47
CA LEU A 334 -9.19 12.88 11.12
C LEU A 334 -8.96 11.81 10.05
N THR A 335 -7.94 10.98 10.27
CA THR A 335 -7.73 9.80 9.42
C THR A 335 -8.93 8.84 9.53
N PRO A 336 -9.22 8.02 8.51
CA PRO A 336 -10.31 7.03 8.57
C PRO A 336 -10.24 6.12 9.81
N ARG A 337 -9.02 5.79 10.25
CA ARG A 337 -8.78 5.00 11.46
C ARG A 337 -9.11 5.74 12.75
N GLN A 338 -8.84 7.06 12.83
CA GLN A 338 -9.24 7.89 13.97
C GLN A 338 -10.76 8.07 14.01
N MET A 339 -11.41 8.19 12.85
CA MET A 339 -12.87 8.27 12.79
C MET A 339 -13.53 6.97 13.25
N ALA A 340 -13.03 5.82 12.82
CA ALA A 340 -13.50 4.51 13.32
C ALA A 340 -13.27 4.36 14.83
N ALA A 341 -12.16 4.88 15.37
CA ALA A 341 -11.93 4.89 16.81
C ALA A 341 -12.91 5.83 17.55
N ALA A 342 -13.23 6.99 16.94
CA ALA A 342 -14.20 7.95 17.46
C ALA A 342 -15.63 7.37 17.47
N SER A 343 -16.01 6.59 16.45
CA SER A 343 -17.32 5.92 16.42
C SER A 343 -17.44 4.87 17.51
N HIS A 344 -16.40 4.09 17.80
CA HIS A 344 -16.41 3.14 18.91
C HIS A 344 -16.53 3.81 20.29
N LEU A 345 -16.00 5.03 20.45
CA LEU A 345 -16.19 5.82 21.67
C LEU A 345 -17.63 6.25 21.89
N ARG A 346 -18.40 6.42 20.81
CA ARG A 346 -19.83 6.70 20.87
C ARG A 346 -20.64 5.48 21.32
N ASP A 347 -20.30 4.30 20.80
CA ASP A 347 -21.07 3.06 21.04
C ASP A 347 -20.84 2.46 22.44
N ALA A 348 -19.84 2.92 23.20
CA ALA A 348 -19.61 2.51 24.59
C ALA A 348 -20.72 2.96 25.57
N GLY A 349 -21.70 3.75 25.10
CA GLY A 349 -22.82 4.30 25.89
C GLY A 349 -24.09 3.43 25.97
N GLY A 350 -24.22 2.34 25.21
CA GLY A 350 -25.41 1.48 25.25
C GLY A 350 -25.97 1.15 23.87
N ASP A 351 -26.58 -0.04 23.75
CA ASP A 351 -27.11 -0.64 22.52
C ASP A 351 -28.20 0.24 21.87
N ARG A 352 -27.83 1.05 20.86
CA ARG A 352 -28.72 1.44 19.74
C ARG A 352 -27.96 2.04 18.54
N ILE A 353 -28.36 1.60 17.35
CA ILE A 353 -27.66 1.80 16.07
C ILE A 353 -28.08 3.12 15.42
N ALA A 354 -27.18 4.11 15.39
CA ALA A 354 -27.27 5.27 14.48
C ALA A 354 -25.89 5.69 13.96
N ALA A 355 -25.29 4.91 13.06
CA ALA A 355 -23.88 4.98 12.62
C ALA A 355 -23.42 6.23 11.82
N ALA A 356 -24.29 7.16 11.46
CA ALA A 356 -24.05 8.02 10.29
C ALA A 356 -23.00 9.15 10.43
N ALA A 357 -22.72 9.67 11.63
CA ALA A 357 -21.98 10.94 11.77
C ALA A 357 -20.44 10.83 11.76
N PHE A 358 -19.88 9.64 11.99
CA PHE A 358 -18.44 9.35 11.90
C PHE A 358 -18.09 8.42 10.73
N GLU A 359 -19.02 8.19 9.81
CA GLU A 359 -18.72 7.49 8.57
C GLU A 359 -17.83 8.36 7.68
N PRO A 360 -16.87 7.75 6.94
CA PRO A 360 -16.05 8.49 5.99
C PRO A 360 -16.97 9.20 4.98
N THR A 361 -16.98 10.53 5.06
CA THR A 361 -17.73 11.37 4.12
C THR A 361 -17.28 11.13 2.68
N VAL A 362 -18.17 11.38 1.72
CA VAL A 362 -17.90 11.25 0.28
C VAL A 362 -16.63 12.00 -0.11
N ASP A 363 -16.32 13.13 0.53
CA ASP A 363 -15.12 13.91 0.28
C ASP A 363 -13.83 13.17 0.70
N THR A 364 -13.80 12.61 1.92
CA THR A 364 -12.68 11.75 2.36
C THR A 364 -12.55 10.47 1.52
N ALA A 365 -13.67 9.87 1.13
CA ALA A 365 -13.66 8.72 0.23
C ALA A 365 -13.19 9.10 -1.18
N SER A 366 -13.53 10.31 -1.64
CA SER A 366 -13.13 10.85 -2.93
C SER A 366 -11.64 11.17 -2.98
N GLU A 367 -11.04 11.72 -1.93
CA GLU A 367 -9.59 11.93 -1.85
C GLU A 367 -8.82 10.60 -1.93
N VAL A 368 -9.28 9.58 -1.20
CA VAL A 368 -8.67 8.24 -1.25
C VAL A 368 -8.86 7.60 -2.62
N ALA A 369 -10.05 7.71 -3.22
CA ALA A 369 -10.34 7.20 -4.55
C ALA A 369 -9.49 7.89 -5.63
N GLN A 370 -9.33 9.22 -5.55
CA GLN A 370 -8.51 10.00 -6.47
C GLN A 370 -7.03 9.63 -6.35
N GLY A 371 -6.54 9.37 -5.13
CA GLY A 371 -5.20 8.85 -4.89
C GLY A 371 -4.98 7.48 -5.55
N VAL A 372 -5.95 6.57 -5.43
CA VAL A 372 -5.91 5.25 -6.08
C VAL A 372 -5.96 5.35 -7.60
N GLU A 373 -6.85 6.20 -8.14
CA GLU A 373 -7.02 6.42 -9.58
C GLU A 373 -5.74 6.98 -10.22
N ALA A 374 -5.08 7.94 -9.56
CA ALA A 374 -3.82 8.50 -10.01
C ALA A 374 -2.73 7.41 -10.11
N VAL A 375 -2.62 6.55 -9.09
CA VAL A 375 -1.64 5.46 -9.06
C VAL A 375 -1.93 4.42 -10.14
N LEU A 376 -3.20 4.02 -10.33
CA LEU A 376 -3.59 3.07 -11.36
C LEU A 376 -3.27 3.60 -12.76
N SER A 377 -3.56 4.88 -12.99
CA SER A 377 -3.25 5.56 -14.26
C SER A 377 -1.74 5.52 -14.54
N ILE A 378 -0.91 5.83 -13.54
CA ILE A 378 0.55 5.74 -13.67
C ILE A 378 0.99 4.31 -14.04
N LEU A 379 0.45 3.28 -13.39
CA LEU A 379 0.79 1.88 -13.69
C LEU A 379 0.43 1.49 -15.13
N ILE A 380 -0.74 1.91 -15.62
CA ILE A 380 -1.18 1.65 -17.00
C ILE A 380 -0.22 2.31 -18.01
N TYR A 381 0.12 3.58 -17.81
CA TYR A 381 1.05 4.28 -18.71
C TYR A 381 2.44 3.65 -18.72
N ILE A 382 2.95 3.18 -17.56
CA ILE A 382 4.21 2.45 -17.49
C ILE A 382 4.11 1.12 -18.26
N GLY A 383 3.03 0.37 -18.09
CA GLY A 383 2.81 -0.88 -18.82
C GLY A 383 2.80 -0.67 -20.33
N LEU A 384 2.15 0.40 -20.79
CA LEU A 384 2.08 0.75 -22.21
C LEU A 384 3.44 1.21 -22.75
N ALA A 385 4.20 2.00 -21.98
CA ALA A 385 5.57 2.39 -22.33
C ALA A 385 6.51 1.18 -22.40
N PHE A 386 6.39 0.22 -21.49
CA PHE A 386 7.15 -1.02 -21.51
C PHE A 386 6.83 -1.85 -22.76
N LEU A 387 5.54 -1.99 -23.10
CA LEU A 387 5.09 -2.66 -24.32
C LEU A 387 5.68 -2.01 -25.58
N ALA A 388 5.71 -0.67 -25.63
CA ALA A 388 6.27 0.08 -26.75
C ALA A 388 7.79 -0.12 -26.90
N ILE A 389 8.54 -0.11 -25.79
CA ILE A 389 9.99 -0.35 -25.81
C ILE A 389 10.30 -1.78 -26.22
N LEU A 390 9.56 -2.76 -25.71
CA LEU A 390 9.71 -4.17 -26.07
C LEU A 390 9.38 -4.40 -27.56
N GLY A 391 8.38 -3.69 -28.09
CA GLY A 391 8.06 -3.67 -29.52
C GLY A 391 9.20 -3.09 -30.38
N LEU A 392 9.87 -2.03 -29.92
CA LEU A 392 11.00 -1.42 -30.63
C LEU A 392 12.21 -2.38 -30.72
N ASP A 393 12.48 -3.11 -29.65
CA ASP A 393 13.55 -4.12 -29.63
C ASP A 393 13.25 -5.22 -30.66
N ILE A 394 12.02 -5.75 -30.69
CA ILE A 394 11.60 -6.76 -31.68
C ILE A 394 11.78 -6.28 -33.12
N VAL A 395 11.46 -5.02 -33.42
CA VAL A 395 11.65 -4.43 -34.78
C VAL A 395 13.12 -4.40 -35.16
N THR A 396 14.00 -4.02 -34.24
CA THR A 396 15.45 -3.96 -34.48
C THR A 396 16.01 -5.36 -34.77
N TYR A 397 15.60 -6.37 -34.01
CA TYR A 397 16.01 -7.76 -34.25
C TYR A 397 15.45 -8.33 -35.57
N ARG A 398 14.24 -7.94 -35.97
CA ARG A 398 13.66 -8.36 -37.25
C ARG A 398 14.46 -7.85 -38.45
N ARG A 399 15.08 -6.67 -38.33
CA ARG A 399 15.99 -6.15 -39.36
C ARG A 399 17.22 -7.05 -39.52
N HIS A 400 17.89 -7.37 -38.42
CA HIS A 400 19.06 -8.26 -38.44
C HIS A 400 18.73 -9.67 -38.93
N PHE A 401 17.54 -10.17 -38.59
CA PHE A 401 17.03 -11.41 -39.14
C PHE A 401 16.94 -11.37 -40.68
N ASN A 402 16.35 -10.31 -41.24
CA ASN A 402 16.24 -10.17 -42.69
C ASN A 402 17.62 -10.07 -43.38
N GLU A 403 18.59 -9.42 -42.74
CA GLU A 403 19.99 -9.32 -43.21
C GLU A 403 20.62 -10.72 -43.28
N LEU A 404 20.58 -11.51 -42.20
CA LEU A 404 21.09 -12.87 -42.17
C LEU A 404 20.38 -13.79 -43.18
N ASN A 405 19.05 -13.70 -43.25
CA ASN A 405 18.25 -14.50 -44.19
C ASN A 405 18.55 -14.17 -45.66
N SER A 406 18.93 -12.91 -45.96
CA SER A 406 19.38 -12.48 -47.28
C SER A 406 20.76 -13.04 -47.60
N LEU A 407 21.67 -13.12 -46.64
CA LEU A 407 22.98 -13.75 -46.80
C LEU A 407 22.86 -15.25 -47.09
N VAL A 408 21.98 -15.96 -46.39
CA VAL A 408 21.69 -17.38 -46.68
C VAL A 408 21.19 -17.57 -48.12
N SER A 409 20.31 -16.69 -48.58
CA SER A 409 19.81 -16.71 -49.98
C SER A 409 20.92 -16.42 -50.99
N LEU A 410 21.82 -15.46 -50.72
CA LEU A 410 22.98 -15.18 -51.58
C LEU A 410 23.93 -16.38 -51.65
N ILE A 411 24.23 -17.02 -50.52
CA ILE A 411 25.10 -18.21 -50.49
C ILE A 411 24.42 -19.38 -51.23
N SER A 412 23.10 -19.55 -51.09
CA SER A 412 22.34 -20.53 -51.86
C SER A 412 22.48 -20.32 -53.38
N MET A 413 22.39 -19.08 -53.85
CA MET A 413 22.60 -18.75 -55.26
C MET A 413 24.02 -19.09 -55.71
N HIS A 414 25.02 -18.75 -54.89
CA HIS A 414 26.42 -19.05 -55.18
C HIS A 414 26.70 -20.55 -55.26
N GLN A 415 26.25 -21.36 -54.30
CA GLN A 415 26.46 -22.81 -54.35
C GLN A 415 25.72 -23.47 -55.53
N SER A 416 24.55 -22.93 -55.92
CA SER A 416 23.78 -23.50 -57.02
C SER A 416 24.48 -23.35 -58.38
N THR A 417 25.33 -22.33 -58.53
CA THR A 417 26.09 -22.09 -59.78
C THR A 417 27.33 -22.97 -59.92
N LYS A 418 27.67 -23.74 -58.87
CA LYS A 418 28.84 -24.61 -58.82
C LYS A 418 28.39 -26.06 -58.80
N ASP A 419 28.97 -26.83 -59.71
CA ASP A 419 28.81 -28.26 -59.82
C ASP A 419 30.18 -28.93 -59.73
N THR A 420 30.21 -30.12 -59.17
CA THR A 420 31.41 -30.92 -58.97
C THR A 420 31.55 -32.02 -60.04
N VAL A 421 30.49 -32.28 -60.80
CA VAL A 421 30.49 -33.23 -61.93
C VAL A 421 31.05 -32.53 -63.18
N VAL A 422 32.33 -32.17 -63.12
CA VAL A 422 33.05 -31.51 -64.21
C VAL A 422 34.20 -32.40 -64.69
N LYS A 423 34.43 -32.40 -66.01
CA LYS A 423 35.46 -33.25 -66.65
C LYS A 423 36.89 -32.79 -66.34
N ASP A 424 37.08 -31.49 -66.09
CA ASP A 424 38.37 -30.92 -65.73
C ASP A 424 38.64 -31.08 -64.22
N ALA A 425 39.80 -31.61 -63.88
CA ALA A 425 40.23 -31.86 -62.51
C ALA A 425 40.57 -30.54 -61.77
N GLU A 426 41.12 -29.54 -62.48
CA GLU A 426 41.42 -28.25 -61.88
C GLU A 426 40.13 -27.48 -61.55
N GLU A 427 39.17 -27.44 -62.49
CA GLU A 427 37.85 -26.85 -62.26
C GLU A 427 37.08 -27.56 -61.14
N ARG A 428 37.18 -28.89 -61.05
CA ARG A 428 36.56 -29.67 -59.96
C ARG A 428 37.13 -29.30 -58.60
N GLN A 429 38.47 -29.26 -58.47
CA GLN A 429 39.14 -28.90 -57.21
C GLN A 429 38.80 -27.45 -56.81
N HIS A 430 38.75 -26.54 -57.78
CA HIS A 430 38.33 -25.16 -57.60
C HIS A 430 36.88 -25.06 -57.09
N ASN A 431 35.95 -25.81 -57.68
CA ASN A 431 34.55 -25.84 -57.27
C ASN A 431 34.36 -26.45 -55.87
N ILE A 432 35.14 -27.47 -55.50
CA ILE A 432 35.15 -28.04 -54.14
C ILE A 432 35.63 -26.99 -53.13
N ALA A 433 36.73 -26.28 -53.41
CA ALA A 433 37.22 -25.22 -52.52
C ALA A 433 36.18 -24.10 -52.35
N TYR A 434 35.53 -23.69 -53.43
CA TYR A 434 34.44 -22.71 -53.42
C TYR A 434 33.25 -23.17 -52.55
N LEU A 435 32.82 -24.42 -52.72
CA LEU A 435 31.70 -24.99 -51.97
C LEU A 435 32.01 -25.14 -50.48
N ARG A 436 33.27 -25.48 -50.11
CA ARG A 436 33.71 -25.50 -48.70
C ARG A 436 33.55 -24.13 -48.04
N VAL A 437 33.99 -23.06 -48.70
CA VAL A 437 33.78 -21.69 -48.20
C VAL A 437 32.30 -21.38 -48.02
N CYS A 438 31.43 -21.76 -48.97
CA CYS A 438 29.99 -21.58 -48.80
C CYS A 438 29.43 -22.31 -47.56
N SER A 439 29.89 -23.53 -47.27
CA SER A 439 29.51 -24.28 -46.08
C SER A 439 30.01 -23.61 -44.78
N ASP A 440 31.22 -23.07 -44.78
CA ASP A 440 31.78 -22.38 -43.62
C ASP A 440 31.04 -21.08 -43.32
N LEU A 441 30.69 -20.30 -44.35
CA LEU A 441 29.87 -19.09 -44.20
C LEU A 441 28.48 -19.39 -43.64
N LEU A 442 27.82 -20.48 -44.08
CA LEU A 442 26.54 -20.91 -43.51
C LEU A 442 26.67 -21.32 -42.05
N SER A 443 27.79 -21.96 -41.68
CA SER A 443 28.08 -22.34 -40.30
C SER A 443 28.26 -21.12 -39.41
N LEU A 444 28.94 -20.07 -39.89
CA LEU A 444 29.05 -18.80 -39.16
C LEU A 444 27.70 -18.11 -39.00
N ILE A 445 26.86 -18.07 -40.04
CA ILE A 445 25.51 -17.49 -39.95
C ILE A 445 24.67 -18.21 -38.89
N ALA A 446 24.73 -19.54 -38.83
CA ALA A 446 24.06 -20.34 -37.81
C ALA A 446 24.53 -19.99 -36.38
N VAL A 447 25.85 -19.83 -36.18
CA VAL A 447 26.41 -19.44 -34.88
C VAL A 447 26.03 -18.01 -34.49
N ILE A 448 26.09 -17.04 -35.43
CA ILE A 448 25.64 -15.65 -35.19
C ILE A 448 24.15 -15.61 -34.83
N THR A 449 23.34 -16.44 -35.49
CA THR A 449 21.90 -16.58 -35.20
C THR A 449 21.69 -17.07 -33.77
N ASN A 450 22.42 -18.11 -33.33
CA ASN A 450 22.38 -18.60 -31.96
C ASN A 450 22.84 -17.56 -30.93
N TYR A 451 23.86 -16.77 -31.26
CA TYR A 451 24.33 -15.70 -30.40
C TYR A 451 23.22 -14.65 -30.15
N TYR A 452 22.48 -14.25 -31.19
CA TYR A 452 21.32 -13.36 -31.02
C TYR A 452 20.22 -13.97 -30.13
N THR A 453 19.95 -15.27 -30.24
CA THR A 453 19.00 -15.98 -29.37
C THR A 453 19.44 -15.96 -27.91
N GLN A 454 20.74 -16.13 -27.66
CA GLN A 454 21.30 -16.15 -26.31
C GLN A 454 21.23 -14.77 -25.62
N GLU A 455 21.43 -13.70 -26.38
CA GLU A 455 21.37 -12.32 -25.88
C GLU A 455 19.93 -11.82 -25.70
N ASN A 456 18.98 -12.31 -26.49
CA ASN A 456 17.56 -12.00 -26.31
C ASN A 456 16.64 -13.24 -26.45
N PRO A 457 16.30 -13.89 -25.33
CA PRO A 457 15.43 -15.07 -25.31
C PRO A 457 14.02 -14.80 -25.86
N SER A 458 13.57 -13.54 -25.92
CA SER A 458 12.24 -13.21 -26.45
C SER A 458 12.10 -13.59 -27.93
N LEU A 459 13.21 -13.76 -28.65
CA LEU A 459 13.24 -14.14 -30.06
C LEU A 459 12.91 -15.62 -30.29
N LEU A 460 13.06 -16.48 -29.28
CA LEU A 460 12.66 -17.89 -29.35
C LEU A 460 11.16 -18.04 -29.64
N TYR A 461 10.34 -17.09 -29.16
CA TYR A 461 8.89 -17.15 -29.32
C TYR A 461 8.42 -16.85 -30.75
N ASN A 462 9.28 -16.34 -31.64
CA ASN A 462 8.88 -15.90 -32.98
C ASN A 462 9.18 -16.94 -34.08
N ARG A 463 9.78 -18.10 -33.79
CA ARG A 463 10.26 -19.13 -34.77
C ARG A 463 11.17 -18.64 -35.91
N LEU A 464 11.38 -17.33 -36.06
CA LEU A 464 12.17 -16.74 -37.14
C LEU A 464 13.58 -17.34 -37.15
N LEU A 465 14.23 -17.43 -36.00
CA LEU A 465 15.60 -17.93 -35.87
C LEU A 465 15.73 -19.44 -36.19
N GLU A 466 14.70 -20.24 -35.93
CA GLU A 466 14.64 -21.65 -36.34
C GLU A 466 14.69 -21.78 -37.87
N VAL A 467 13.98 -20.90 -38.58
CA VAL A 467 13.96 -20.91 -40.06
C VAL A 467 15.35 -20.66 -40.65
N ILE A 468 16.17 -19.79 -40.06
CA ILE A 468 17.54 -19.57 -40.56
C ILE A 468 18.40 -20.80 -40.32
N HIS A 469 18.30 -21.44 -39.15
CA HIS A 469 19.03 -22.68 -38.86
C HIS A 469 18.66 -23.79 -39.82
N ASP A 470 17.37 -24.06 -39.98
CA ASP A 470 16.88 -25.10 -40.89
C ASP A 470 17.36 -24.88 -42.33
N ARG A 471 17.35 -23.62 -42.79
CA ARG A 471 17.86 -23.25 -44.12
C ARG A 471 19.37 -23.44 -44.23
N CYS A 472 20.15 -23.07 -43.20
CA CYS A 472 21.59 -23.25 -43.20
C CYS A 472 21.96 -24.74 -43.22
N ASP A 473 21.32 -25.56 -42.39
CA ASP A 473 21.58 -26.99 -42.30
C ASP A 473 21.19 -27.71 -43.60
N GLY A 474 20.02 -27.41 -44.16
CA GLY A 474 19.59 -27.97 -45.44
C GLY A 474 20.56 -27.65 -46.59
N LEU A 475 21.08 -26.41 -46.65
CA LEU A 475 22.05 -26.01 -47.66
C LEU A 475 23.44 -26.63 -47.43
N LYS A 476 23.88 -26.75 -46.17
CA LYS A 476 25.14 -27.41 -45.83
C LYS A 476 25.13 -28.88 -46.23
N ILE A 477 24.05 -29.60 -45.95
CA ILE A 477 23.88 -31.00 -46.36
C ILE A 477 23.97 -31.11 -47.90
N ASN A 478 23.29 -30.22 -48.63
CA ASN A 478 23.36 -30.19 -50.10
C ASN A 478 24.80 -29.98 -50.61
N ILE A 479 25.51 -29.01 -50.04
CA ILE A 479 26.91 -28.71 -50.36
C ILE A 479 27.82 -29.92 -50.06
N GLN A 480 27.65 -30.56 -48.90
CA GLN A 480 28.43 -31.73 -48.51
C GLN A 480 28.21 -32.91 -49.46
N LEU A 481 26.97 -33.13 -49.90
CA LEU A 481 26.66 -34.16 -50.90
C LEU A 481 27.32 -33.88 -52.25
N LYS A 482 27.30 -32.62 -52.71
CA LYS A 482 28.03 -32.22 -53.94
C LYS A 482 29.53 -32.49 -53.81
N ILE A 483 30.14 -32.04 -52.71
CA ILE A 483 31.57 -32.28 -52.46
C ILE A 483 31.88 -33.78 -52.45
N LEU A 484 31.05 -34.60 -51.79
CA LEU A 484 31.23 -36.05 -51.74
C LEU A 484 31.18 -36.69 -53.13
N HIS A 485 30.19 -36.32 -53.95
CA HIS A 485 30.08 -36.82 -55.33
C HIS A 485 31.31 -36.47 -56.17
N GLY A 486 31.80 -35.24 -56.07
CA GLY A 486 33.02 -34.81 -56.77
C GLY A 486 34.28 -35.57 -56.36
N VAL A 487 34.39 -35.96 -55.09
CA VAL A 487 35.52 -36.73 -54.57
C VAL A 487 35.45 -38.19 -55.03
N VAL A 488 34.27 -38.82 -55.01
CA VAL A 488 34.09 -40.21 -55.46
C VAL A 488 34.39 -40.37 -56.95
N GLU A 489 33.93 -39.46 -57.80
CA GLU A 489 34.23 -39.45 -59.25
C GLU A 489 35.71 -39.14 -59.59
N SER A 490 36.56 -38.85 -58.61
CA SER A 490 38.01 -38.70 -58.83
C SER A 490 38.81 -39.99 -58.59
N HIS A 491 38.15 -41.02 -58.05
CA HIS A 491 38.73 -42.33 -57.73
C HIS A 491 38.30 -43.45 -58.70
N GLU A 492 37.37 -43.17 -59.62
CA GLU A 492 37.10 -43.95 -60.83
C GLU A 492 37.85 -43.35 -62.02
#